data_AF-K9W9Z3-F1
#
_entry.id   AF-K9W9Z3-F1
#
_cell.length_a   1.000
_cell.length_b   1.000
_cell.length_c   1.000
_cell.angle_alpha   90.00
_cell.angle_beta   90.00
_cell.angle_gamma   90.00
#
_symmetry.space_group_name_H-M   'P 1'
#
loop_
_entity.id
_entity.type
_entity.pdbx_description
1 polymer ?
#
loop_
_entity_poly.entity_id
_entity_poly.type
_entity_poly.pdbx_seq_one_letter_code
_entity_poly.pdbx_strand_id
1 'polypeptide(L)'
;MINSPDFVLFAQHGWADDSKAIASLARSLATPKTLIVAPDLGWIKTWIRIDPLIQKLEQLFLETIARYPKTPIRIIGHSMGGLIWLEVLSRHPEWWSQVHSLILIASPIGGADLARIFDPLGIGIGMARDLGINRREMAELIATAIPILIIAGDIDNGSDGTITIETTKFSGAKKFICLPALSHAVLKNHPEVVATIQNFWNNPQIPVDDRGTDFSTRLIQQLRLVPGITDAHRRDFYHSRVYIRFHNGITIRTWRNPLQVEHVFIGNNEGQCLYGGFVGWLHADGLRKTIEDIKKQYHDLCSAKVH
;
A
#
# COMPACT_ATOMS: atom_id res chain seq x y z
N MET A 1 -30.43 11.66 26.97
CA MET A 1 -29.54 10.56 26.54
C MET A 1 -28.90 10.97 25.22
N ILE A 2 -27.57 11.02 25.15
CA ILE A 2 -26.88 11.26 23.87
C ILE A 2 -27.12 10.00 23.02
N ASN A 3 -27.73 10.18 21.85
CA ASN A 3 -27.97 9.08 20.92
C ASN A 3 -26.60 8.68 20.34
N SER A 4 -26.00 7.62 20.87
CA SER A 4 -24.65 7.20 20.47
C SER A 4 -24.65 6.67 19.03
N PRO A 5 -23.61 6.98 18.25
CA PRO A 5 -23.47 6.45 16.90
C PRO A 5 -23.22 4.95 16.90
N ASP A 6 -23.66 4.25 15.85
CA ASP A 6 -23.40 2.81 15.68
C ASP A 6 -21.90 2.54 15.41
N PHE A 7 -21.24 3.48 14.71
CA PHE A 7 -19.79 3.55 14.57
C PHE A 7 -19.36 4.97 14.19
N VAL A 8 -18.08 5.28 14.43
CA VAL A 8 -17.42 6.47 13.89
C VAL A 8 -16.67 6.08 12.61
N LEU A 9 -16.85 6.85 11.53
CA LEU A 9 -16.16 6.66 10.26
C LEU A 9 -15.21 7.83 9.98
N PHE A 10 -13.92 7.59 10.12
CA PHE A 10 -12.89 8.52 9.67
C PHE A 10 -12.59 8.30 8.18
N ALA A 11 -12.54 9.40 7.42
CA ALA A 11 -12.28 9.36 5.99
C ALA A 11 -11.31 10.48 5.59
N GLN A 12 -10.12 10.10 5.11
CA GLN A 12 -9.03 11.05 4.82
C GLN A 12 -8.64 11.06 3.35
N HIS A 13 -8.67 12.25 2.75
CA HIS A 13 -8.24 12.52 1.37
C HIS A 13 -6.71 12.55 1.23
N GLY A 14 -6.25 12.47 -0.02
CA GLY A 14 -4.83 12.46 -0.38
C GLY A 14 -4.20 13.84 -0.59
N TRP A 15 -2.99 13.80 -1.18
CA TRP A 15 -2.20 14.98 -1.55
C TRP A 15 -2.91 15.80 -2.63
N ALA A 16 -2.87 17.13 -2.51
CA ALA A 16 -3.42 18.07 -3.48
C ALA A 16 -4.92 17.85 -3.77
N ASP A 17 -5.67 17.42 -2.76
CA ASP A 17 -7.12 17.17 -2.81
C ASP A 17 -7.86 17.88 -1.67
N ASP A 18 -9.19 17.83 -1.69
CA ASP A 18 -10.09 18.29 -0.61
C ASP A 18 -10.92 17.12 -0.03
N SER A 19 -11.69 17.39 1.03
CA SER A 19 -12.46 16.33 1.70
C SER A 19 -13.75 15.93 0.98
N LYS A 20 -14.19 16.62 -0.08
CA LYS A 20 -15.56 16.45 -0.61
C LYS A 20 -15.81 15.06 -1.17
N ALA A 21 -14.88 14.56 -1.96
CA ALA A 21 -15.03 13.28 -2.65
C ALA A 21 -14.91 12.11 -1.66
N ILE A 22 -13.91 12.13 -0.78
CA ILE A 22 -13.75 11.09 0.25
C ILE A 22 -14.90 11.13 1.28
N ALA A 23 -15.44 12.31 1.59
CA ALA A 23 -16.65 12.43 2.40
C ALA A 23 -17.88 11.88 1.68
N SER A 24 -17.92 11.95 0.34
CA SER A 24 -18.97 11.32 -0.44
C SER A 24 -18.91 9.80 -0.33
N LEU A 25 -17.72 9.21 -0.42
CA LEU A 25 -17.52 7.78 -0.16
C LEU A 25 -17.99 7.40 1.24
N ALA A 26 -17.60 8.18 2.26
CA ALA A 26 -17.99 7.95 3.64
C ALA A 26 -19.52 8.02 3.83
N ARG A 27 -20.20 8.96 3.17
CA ARG A 27 -21.67 9.06 3.19
C ARG A 27 -22.35 7.85 2.54
N SER A 28 -21.82 7.34 1.43
CA SER A 28 -22.33 6.12 0.78
C SER A 28 -22.17 4.86 1.64
N LEU A 29 -21.24 4.88 2.61
CA LEU A 29 -20.95 3.79 3.54
C LEU A 29 -21.63 3.94 4.90
N ALA A 30 -22.23 5.11 5.17
CA ALA A 30 -22.80 5.46 6.46
C ALA A 30 -24.18 4.82 6.66
N THR A 31 -24.49 4.55 7.93
CA THR A 31 -25.84 4.30 8.40
C THR A 31 -26.47 5.61 8.88
N PRO A 32 -27.78 5.67 9.16
CA PRO A 32 -28.41 6.84 9.75
C PRO A 32 -27.82 7.31 11.09
N LYS A 33 -27.07 6.44 11.79
CA LYS A 33 -26.42 6.73 13.07
C LYS A 33 -24.89 6.77 12.98
N THR A 34 -24.30 6.77 11.79
CA THR A 34 -22.84 6.88 11.66
C THR A 34 -22.40 8.32 11.94
N LEU A 35 -21.38 8.48 12.78
CA LEU A 35 -20.66 9.75 12.88
C LEU A 35 -19.55 9.78 11.84
N ILE A 36 -19.69 10.61 10.81
CA ILE A 36 -18.66 10.80 9.78
C ILE A 36 -17.69 11.89 10.21
N VAL A 37 -16.39 11.59 10.17
CA VAL A 37 -15.30 12.52 10.44
C VAL A 37 -14.37 12.57 9.23
N ALA A 38 -14.58 13.58 8.37
CA ALA A 38 -13.82 13.76 7.13
C ALA A 38 -13.21 15.17 7.04
N PRO A 39 -12.17 15.45 7.86
CA PRO A 39 -11.58 16.78 7.89
C PRO A 39 -10.88 17.10 6.57
N ASP A 40 -10.94 18.37 6.19
CA ASP A 40 -10.11 18.91 5.13
C ASP A 40 -8.74 19.27 5.73
N LEU A 41 -7.67 18.71 5.17
CA LEU A 41 -6.29 19.00 5.55
C LEU A 41 -5.71 20.22 4.82
N GLY A 42 -6.42 20.73 3.81
CA GLY A 42 -6.11 21.92 3.04
C GLY A 42 -5.10 21.65 1.93
N TRP A 43 -5.46 22.03 0.71
CA TRP A 43 -4.68 21.77 -0.50
C TRP A 43 -3.19 22.16 -0.35
N ILE A 44 -2.89 23.41 -0.02
CA ILE A 44 -1.51 23.93 0.07
C ILE A 44 -0.69 23.20 1.15
N LYS A 45 -1.29 22.90 2.31
CA LYS A 45 -0.60 22.27 3.43
C LYS A 45 -0.10 20.87 3.07
N THR A 46 -0.86 20.17 2.21
CA THR A 46 -0.45 18.86 1.71
C THR A 46 0.79 18.89 0.81
N TRP A 47 1.29 20.05 0.39
CA TRP A 47 2.55 20.15 -0.35
C TRP A 47 3.80 20.30 0.55
N ILE A 48 3.61 20.66 1.82
CA ILE A 48 4.71 21.12 2.67
C ILE A 48 5.38 19.95 3.40
N ARG A 49 4.67 19.33 4.35
CA ARG A 49 5.16 18.25 5.22
C ARG A 49 3.99 17.41 5.71
N ILE A 50 4.22 16.12 5.93
CA ILE A 50 3.18 15.21 6.44
C ILE A 50 2.91 15.38 7.95
N ASP A 51 3.93 15.73 8.75
CA ASP A 51 3.81 15.76 10.23
C ASP A 51 2.70 16.66 10.79
N PRO A 52 2.52 17.92 10.35
CA PRO A 52 1.44 18.76 10.88
C PRO A 52 0.04 18.22 10.53
N LEU A 53 -0.07 17.46 9.44
CA LEU A 53 -1.31 16.83 9.03
C LEU A 53 -1.63 15.62 9.91
N ILE A 54 -0.60 14.85 10.25
CA ILE A 54 -0.68 13.74 11.21
C ILE A 54 -1.16 14.28 12.56
N GLN A 55 -0.51 15.31 13.11
CA GLN A 55 -0.89 15.91 14.41
C GLN A 55 -2.35 16.39 14.44
N LYS A 56 -2.82 16.99 13.36
CA LYS A 56 -4.22 17.43 13.25
C LYS A 56 -5.19 16.24 13.33
N LEU A 57 -4.87 15.12 12.69
CA LEU A 57 -5.69 13.91 12.76
C LEU A 57 -5.58 13.20 14.11
N GLU A 58 -4.39 13.15 14.72
CA GLU A 58 -4.18 12.62 16.07
C GLU A 58 -5.08 13.35 17.08
N GLN A 59 -5.09 14.69 17.05
CA GLN A 59 -5.91 15.49 17.95
C GLN A 59 -7.41 15.20 17.75
N LEU A 60 -7.88 15.18 16.49
CA LEU A 60 -9.28 14.92 16.20
C LEU A 60 -9.71 13.50 16.60
N PHE A 61 -8.81 12.52 16.43
CA PHE A 61 -9.04 11.15 16.86
C PHE A 61 -9.15 11.07 18.38
N LEU A 62 -8.20 11.68 19.11
CA LEU A 62 -8.19 11.74 20.58
C LEU A 62 -9.48 12.35 21.14
N GLU A 63 -9.92 13.49 20.59
CA GLU A 63 -11.17 14.15 20.98
C GLU A 63 -12.39 13.26 20.73
N THR A 64 -12.36 12.50 19.63
CA THR A 64 -13.47 11.63 19.22
C THR A 64 -13.57 10.39 20.10
N ILE A 65 -12.45 9.72 20.41
CA ILE A 65 -12.44 8.54 21.28
C ILE A 65 -12.79 8.92 22.73
N ALA A 66 -12.39 10.11 23.19
CA ALA A 66 -12.79 10.61 24.51
C ALA A 66 -14.31 10.85 24.58
N ARG A 67 -14.91 11.33 23.49
CA ARG A 67 -16.36 11.55 23.39
C ARG A 67 -17.17 10.27 23.23
N TYR A 68 -16.61 9.27 22.54
CA TYR A 68 -17.29 8.02 22.20
C TYR A 68 -16.46 6.76 22.54
N PRO A 69 -16.10 6.54 23.82
CA PRO A 69 -15.09 5.55 24.23
C PRO A 69 -15.47 4.08 24.02
N LYS A 70 -16.74 3.81 23.69
CA LYS A 70 -17.27 2.45 23.43
C LYS A 70 -17.73 2.26 22.00
N THR A 71 -17.57 3.28 21.14
CA THR A 71 -18.06 3.22 19.75
C THR A 71 -16.94 2.67 18.86
N PRO A 72 -17.21 1.63 18.04
CA PRO A 72 -16.20 1.11 17.13
C PRO A 72 -15.81 2.15 16.07
N ILE A 73 -14.53 2.18 15.72
CA ILE A 73 -13.98 3.14 14.77
C ILE A 73 -13.59 2.44 13.48
N ARG A 74 -14.04 2.99 12.35
CA ARG A 74 -13.66 2.56 11.01
C ARG A 74 -12.89 3.68 10.35
N ILE A 75 -11.80 3.33 9.68
CA ILE A 75 -10.88 4.30 9.08
C ILE A 75 -10.73 4.01 7.59
N ILE A 76 -10.83 5.05 6.77
CA ILE A 76 -10.57 5.02 5.33
C ILE A 76 -9.53 6.10 5.01
N GLY A 77 -8.44 5.70 4.37
CA GLY A 77 -7.45 6.61 3.81
C GLY A 77 -7.27 6.39 2.33
N HIS A 78 -7.35 7.46 1.53
CA HIS A 78 -7.01 7.45 0.11
C HIS A 78 -5.64 8.06 -0.12
N SER A 79 -4.81 7.40 -0.94
CA SER A 79 -3.48 7.89 -1.30
C SER A 79 -2.66 8.24 -0.06
N MET A 80 -2.07 9.44 0.00
CA MET A 80 -1.40 10.01 1.19
C MET A 80 -2.23 9.90 2.48
N GLY A 81 -3.56 10.01 2.41
CA GLY A 81 -4.43 9.90 3.57
C GLY A 81 -4.32 8.56 4.29
N GLY A 82 -4.05 7.47 3.57
CA GLY A 82 -3.77 6.17 4.17
C GLY A 82 -2.42 6.14 4.88
N LEU A 83 -1.39 6.81 4.33
CA LEU A 83 -0.08 6.92 4.99
C LEU A 83 -0.18 7.70 6.30
N ILE A 84 -0.96 8.79 6.31
CA ILE A 84 -1.21 9.57 7.53
C ILE A 84 -1.83 8.67 8.61
N TRP A 85 -2.84 7.87 8.27
CA TRP A 85 -3.46 6.96 9.24
C TRP A 85 -2.53 5.87 9.75
N LEU A 86 -1.62 5.35 8.91
CA LEU A 86 -0.59 4.42 9.38
C LEU A 86 0.31 5.09 10.43
N GLU A 87 0.74 6.33 10.20
CA GLU A 87 1.57 7.10 11.14
C GLU A 87 0.82 7.36 12.45
N VAL A 88 -0.44 7.83 12.38
CA VAL A 88 -1.30 8.06 13.56
C VAL A 88 -1.42 6.78 14.39
N LEU A 89 -1.77 5.65 13.76
CA LEU A 89 -1.96 4.39 14.46
C LEU A 89 -0.64 3.83 15.00
N SER A 90 0.46 3.97 14.27
CA SER A 90 1.77 3.51 14.72
C SER A 90 2.27 4.23 15.96
N ARG A 91 1.93 5.51 16.11
CA ARG A 91 2.31 6.32 17.28
C ARG A 91 1.45 6.01 18.52
N HIS A 92 0.28 5.41 18.30
CA HIS A 92 -0.71 5.15 19.35
C HIS A 92 -1.26 3.70 19.35
N PRO A 93 -0.43 2.69 19.66
CA PRO A 93 -0.88 1.29 19.77
C PRO A 93 -2.02 1.06 20.76
N GLU A 94 -2.12 1.92 21.79
CA GLU A 94 -3.20 1.88 22.79
C GLU A 94 -4.60 2.11 22.20
N TRP A 95 -4.70 2.68 21.00
CA TRP A 95 -5.98 2.92 20.31
C TRP A 95 -6.45 1.74 19.47
N TRP A 96 -5.59 0.76 19.18
CA TRP A 96 -5.89 -0.28 18.18
C TRP A 96 -7.12 -1.12 18.52
N SER A 97 -7.34 -1.39 19.81
CA SER A 97 -8.51 -2.15 20.28
C SER A 97 -9.86 -1.50 19.99
N GLN A 98 -9.89 -0.18 19.74
CA GLN A 98 -11.10 0.56 19.35
C GLN A 98 -11.30 0.62 17.83
N VAL A 99 -10.26 0.30 17.05
CA VAL A 99 -10.30 0.35 15.59
C VAL A 99 -10.81 -0.99 15.05
N HIS A 100 -12.03 -0.97 14.53
CA HIS A 100 -12.67 -2.11 13.90
C HIS A 100 -11.98 -2.51 12.59
N SER A 101 -11.55 -1.54 11.79
CA SER A 101 -10.90 -1.82 10.50
C SER A 101 -10.23 -0.59 9.90
N LEU A 102 -9.16 -0.82 9.14
CA LEU A 102 -8.49 0.17 8.31
C LEU A 102 -8.63 -0.18 6.82
N ILE A 103 -9.05 0.79 6.01
CA ILE A 103 -9.13 0.67 4.55
C ILE A 103 -8.11 1.59 3.92
N LEU A 104 -7.22 1.03 3.10
CA LEU A 104 -6.17 1.74 2.37
C LEU A 104 -6.49 1.72 0.87
N ILE A 105 -6.81 2.88 0.29
CA ILE A 105 -7.23 3.01 -1.11
C ILE A 105 -6.12 3.72 -1.88
N ALA A 106 -5.47 3.02 -2.80
CA ALA A 106 -4.36 3.54 -3.61
C ALA A 106 -3.26 4.23 -2.78
N SER A 107 -3.02 3.78 -1.56
CA SER A 107 -2.01 4.34 -0.68
C SER A 107 -0.64 3.73 -1.01
N PRO A 108 0.40 4.54 -1.30
CA PRO A 108 1.72 4.02 -1.66
C PRO A 108 2.51 3.59 -0.42
N ILE A 109 2.11 2.49 0.20
CA ILE A 109 2.67 1.96 1.45
C ILE A 109 4.17 1.65 1.30
N GLY A 110 4.58 1.11 0.16
CA GLY A 110 5.98 0.85 -0.18
C GLY A 110 6.83 2.09 -0.43
N GLY A 111 6.25 3.28 -0.34
CA GLY A 111 6.79 4.51 -0.92
C GLY A 111 6.43 4.60 -2.40
N ALA A 112 6.30 5.83 -2.90
CA ALA A 112 6.13 6.09 -4.32
C ALA A 112 7.26 6.97 -4.84
N ASP A 113 7.78 6.62 -6.02
CA ASP A 113 8.66 7.49 -6.79
C ASP A 113 7.83 8.55 -7.51
N LEU A 114 7.29 9.49 -6.72
CA LEU A 114 6.52 10.63 -7.23
C LEU A 114 7.42 11.70 -7.84
N ALA A 115 8.75 11.53 -7.79
CA ALA A 115 9.71 12.47 -8.36
C ALA A 115 9.46 12.70 -9.86
N ARG A 116 9.02 11.65 -10.58
CA ARG A 116 8.70 11.77 -12.02
C ARG A 116 7.50 12.64 -12.35
N ILE A 117 6.58 12.88 -11.41
CA ILE A 117 5.41 13.68 -11.73
C ILE A 117 5.74 15.18 -11.68
N PHE A 118 6.56 15.62 -10.71
CA PHE A 118 6.78 17.08 -10.51
C PHE A 118 8.17 17.50 -9.99
N ASP A 119 9.13 16.58 -9.79
CA ASP A 119 10.52 16.91 -9.44
C ASP A 119 11.50 16.29 -10.45
N PRO A 120 11.64 16.90 -11.65
CA PRO A 120 12.51 16.40 -12.72
C PRO A 120 14.00 16.36 -12.33
N LEU A 121 14.39 16.94 -11.19
CA LEU A 121 15.76 16.90 -10.66
C LEU A 121 15.95 15.86 -9.53
N GLY A 122 14.88 15.18 -9.09
CA GLY A 122 14.96 14.07 -8.13
C GLY A 122 15.46 14.45 -6.73
N ILE A 123 15.25 15.71 -6.30
CA ILE A 123 15.79 16.24 -5.05
C ILE A 123 14.92 15.83 -3.85
N GLY A 124 13.65 15.47 -4.06
CA GLY A 124 12.77 14.92 -3.03
C GLY A 124 12.61 15.89 -1.86
N ILE A 125 12.04 17.06 -2.11
CA ILE A 125 11.82 18.11 -1.10
C ILE A 125 10.34 18.16 -0.69
N GLY A 126 10.08 18.31 0.61
CA GLY A 126 8.72 18.46 1.14
C GLY A 126 7.93 17.15 1.12
N MET A 127 6.63 17.21 0.80
CA MET A 127 5.74 16.04 0.83
C MET A 127 6.21 14.90 -0.08
N ALA A 128 6.83 15.18 -1.23
CA ALA A 128 7.31 14.15 -2.15
C ALA A 128 8.33 13.22 -1.48
N ARG A 129 9.18 13.75 -0.58
CA ARG A 129 10.08 12.96 0.24
C ARG A 129 9.33 12.00 1.15
N ASP A 130 8.34 12.54 1.87
CA ASP A 130 7.55 11.79 2.84
C ASP A 130 6.78 10.66 2.16
N LEU A 131 6.27 10.90 0.94
CA LEU A 131 5.57 9.91 0.12
C LEU A 131 6.51 8.82 -0.44
N GLY A 132 7.81 9.10 -0.56
CA GLY A 132 8.82 8.11 -0.94
C GLY A 132 9.25 7.18 0.20
N ILE A 133 8.87 7.45 1.45
CA ILE A 133 9.22 6.62 2.60
C ILE A 133 8.39 5.33 2.58
N ASN A 134 9.09 4.19 2.65
CA ASN A 134 8.49 2.88 2.81
C ASN A 134 7.93 2.70 4.24
N ARG A 135 6.63 2.40 4.33
CA ARG A 135 5.85 2.20 5.56
C ARG A 135 5.29 0.78 5.69
N ARG A 136 5.86 -0.19 4.98
CA ARG A 136 5.37 -1.57 5.01
C ARG A 136 5.49 -2.21 6.38
N GLU A 137 6.64 -2.08 7.03
CA GLU A 137 6.85 -2.64 8.37
C GLU A 137 5.83 -2.09 9.36
N MET A 138 5.57 -0.78 9.30
CA MET A 138 4.54 -0.12 10.08
C MET A 138 3.13 -0.69 9.80
N ALA A 139 2.77 -0.84 8.52
CA ALA A 139 1.48 -1.39 8.11
C ALA A 139 1.32 -2.87 8.50
N GLU A 140 2.38 -3.67 8.38
CA GLU A 140 2.45 -5.08 8.77
C GLU A 140 2.25 -5.23 10.27
N LEU A 141 2.88 -4.37 11.09
CA LEU A 141 2.69 -4.37 12.54
C LEU A 141 1.25 -4.02 12.92
N ILE A 142 0.66 -2.99 12.33
CA ILE A 142 -0.74 -2.60 12.56
C ILE A 142 -1.70 -3.74 12.17
N ALA A 143 -1.40 -4.45 11.08
CA ALA A 143 -2.23 -5.56 10.58
C ALA A 143 -2.29 -6.77 11.53
N THR A 144 -1.37 -6.87 12.49
CA THR A 144 -1.43 -7.92 13.53
C THR A 144 -2.60 -7.73 14.49
N ALA A 145 -3.14 -6.51 14.60
CA ALA A 145 -4.19 -6.15 15.55
C ALA A 145 -5.44 -5.57 14.87
N ILE A 146 -5.32 -4.99 13.68
CA ILE A 146 -6.42 -4.34 12.98
C ILE A 146 -6.65 -5.03 11.63
N PRO A 147 -7.88 -5.45 11.30
CA PRO A 147 -8.22 -5.94 9.95
C PRO A 147 -8.00 -4.84 8.91
N ILE A 148 -7.10 -5.10 7.94
CA ILE A 148 -6.79 -4.14 6.85
C ILE A 148 -7.29 -4.65 5.49
N LEU A 149 -7.99 -3.79 4.75
CA LEU A 149 -8.30 -3.95 3.33
C LEU A 149 -7.43 -3.00 2.50
N ILE A 150 -6.77 -3.54 1.48
CA ILE A 150 -6.07 -2.75 0.45
C ILE A 150 -6.92 -2.76 -0.82
N ILE A 151 -7.19 -1.59 -1.39
CA ILE A 151 -7.83 -1.41 -2.69
C ILE A 151 -6.86 -0.65 -3.61
N ALA A 152 -6.49 -1.25 -4.73
CA ALA A 152 -5.73 -0.61 -5.80
C ALA A 152 -6.60 -0.43 -7.05
N GLY A 153 -6.33 0.59 -7.85
CA GLY A 153 -6.87 0.70 -9.21
C GLY A 153 -5.87 0.21 -10.25
N ASP A 154 -6.36 -0.11 -11.44
CA ASP A 154 -5.53 -0.55 -12.56
C ASP A 154 -6.08 -0.05 -13.91
N ILE A 155 -5.45 0.95 -14.51
CA ILE A 155 -5.83 1.46 -15.85
C ILE A 155 -4.84 1.08 -16.94
N ASP A 156 -3.64 0.61 -16.57
CA ASP A 156 -2.55 0.35 -17.52
C ASP A 156 -1.84 -0.99 -17.27
N ASN A 157 -2.53 -1.93 -16.61
CA ASN A 157 -2.02 -3.24 -16.22
C ASN A 157 -0.79 -3.11 -15.30
N GLY A 158 -0.87 -2.28 -14.26
CA GLY A 158 0.21 -2.09 -13.31
C GLY A 158 0.09 -0.87 -12.39
N SER A 159 -0.75 0.10 -12.73
CA SER A 159 -0.99 1.29 -11.93
C SER A 159 -2.38 1.88 -12.15
N ASP A 160 -2.79 2.75 -11.23
CA ASP A 160 -3.99 3.58 -11.38
C ASP A 160 -3.70 4.90 -12.14
N GLY A 161 -2.55 4.99 -12.81
CA GLY A 161 -2.04 6.20 -13.47
C GLY A 161 -1.23 7.13 -12.55
N THR A 162 -1.14 6.85 -11.24
CA THR A 162 -0.32 7.61 -10.29
C THR A 162 0.48 6.69 -9.38
N ILE A 163 -0.18 5.70 -8.79
CA ILE A 163 0.37 4.74 -7.85
C ILE A 163 0.40 3.37 -8.50
N THR A 164 1.57 2.75 -8.51
CA THR A 164 1.71 1.36 -8.95
C THR A 164 1.00 0.42 -7.98
N ILE A 165 0.42 -0.65 -8.49
CA ILE A 165 -0.25 -1.65 -7.67
C ILE A 165 0.69 -2.22 -6.59
N GLU A 166 1.95 -2.46 -6.92
CA GLU A 166 2.91 -3.10 -6.00
C GLU A 166 3.25 -2.25 -4.77
N THR A 167 3.30 -0.92 -4.92
CA THR A 167 3.53 -0.02 -3.77
C THR A 167 2.36 0.00 -2.79
N THR A 168 1.16 -0.42 -3.19
CA THR A 168 0.02 -0.55 -2.26
C THR A 168 0.10 -1.78 -1.36
N LYS A 169 0.86 -2.81 -1.76
CA LYS A 169 0.88 -4.13 -1.13
C LYS A 169 1.88 -4.22 0.03
N PHE A 170 1.47 -4.94 1.06
CA PHE A 170 2.29 -5.39 2.18
C PHE A 170 1.72 -6.70 2.77
N SER A 171 2.48 -7.38 3.62
CA SER A 171 2.09 -8.67 4.20
C SER A 171 1.04 -8.49 5.31
N GLY A 172 0.28 -9.52 5.66
CA GLY A 172 -0.67 -9.44 6.79
C GLY A 172 -1.93 -8.61 6.56
N ALA A 173 -2.05 -7.87 5.44
CA ALA A 173 -3.34 -7.31 5.04
C ALA A 173 -4.37 -8.43 4.85
N LYS A 174 -5.57 -8.26 5.41
CA LYS A 174 -6.61 -9.28 5.37
C LYS A 174 -7.09 -9.55 3.94
N LYS A 175 -7.16 -8.49 3.15
CA LYS A 175 -7.62 -8.60 1.77
C LYS A 175 -6.94 -7.55 0.91
N PHE A 176 -6.53 -7.98 -0.28
CA PHE A 176 -6.08 -7.10 -1.35
C PHE A 176 -7.06 -7.24 -2.52
N ILE A 177 -7.56 -6.12 -3.03
CA ILE A 177 -8.41 -6.06 -4.20
C ILE A 177 -7.83 -5.05 -5.20
N CYS A 178 -7.74 -5.47 -6.45
CA CYS A 178 -7.37 -4.60 -7.55
C CYS A 178 -8.60 -4.42 -8.45
N LEU A 179 -9.04 -3.17 -8.62
CA LEU A 179 -10.20 -2.81 -9.41
C LEU A 179 -9.76 -2.38 -10.82
N PRO A 180 -10.12 -3.14 -11.87
CA PRO A 180 -9.70 -2.83 -13.23
C PRO A 180 -10.40 -1.57 -13.74
N ALA A 181 -9.74 -0.87 -14.66
CA ALA A 181 -10.19 0.35 -15.32
C ALA A 181 -10.48 1.56 -14.40
N LEU A 182 -10.08 1.52 -13.12
CA LEU A 182 -10.25 2.64 -12.19
C LEU A 182 -8.95 3.41 -11.99
N SER A 183 -8.96 4.70 -12.33
CA SER A 183 -7.83 5.61 -12.13
C SER A 183 -7.75 6.14 -10.70
N HIS A 184 -6.58 6.68 -10.34
CA HIS A 184 -6.28 7.17 -8.99
C HIS A 184 -7.34 8.15 -8.46
N ALA A 185 -7.76 9.08 -9.32
CA ALA A 185 -8.71 10.14 -8.98
C ALA A 185 -10.15 9.65 -8.79
N VAL A 186 -10.52 8.52 -9.40
CA VAL A 186 -11.88 7.96 -9.33
C VAL A 186 -12.05 7.07 -8.11
N LEU A 187 -10.98 6.42 -7.64
CA LEU A 187 -11.01 5.52 -6.48
C LEU A 187 -11.50 6.17 -5.19
N LYS A 188 -11.41 7.49 -5.05
CA LYS A 188 -11.84 8.21 -3.83
C LYS A 188 -13.34 8.20 -3.58
N ASN A 189 -14.17 7.84 -4.56
CA ASN A 189 -15.64 7.79 -4.40
C ASN A 189 -16.38 6.86 -5.37
N HIS A 190 -15.70 5.95 -6.07
CA HIS A 190 -16.34 5.06 -7.03
C HIS A 190 -17.32 4.06 -6.36
N PRO A 191 -18.48 3.73 -6.97
CA PRO A 191 -19.43 2.76 -6.42
C PRO A 191 -18.83 1.36 -6.18
N GLU A 192 -17.92 0.89 -7.04
CA GLU A 192 -17.26 -0.41 -6.80
C GLU A 192 -16.36 -0.39 -5.56
N VAL A 193 -15.79 0.77 -5.21
CA VAL A 193 -15.02 0.92 -3.97
C VAL A 193 -15.97 0.82 -2.78
N VAL A 194 -17.15 1.45 -2.85
CA VAL A 194 -18.22 1.32 -1.83
C VAL A 194 -18.57 -0.15 -1.63
N ALA A 195 -18.91 -0.86 -2.71
CA ALA A 195 -19.30 -2.27 -2.66
C ALA A 195 -18.17 -3.15 -2.10
N THR A 196 -16.92 -2.88 -2.48
CA THR A 196 -15.74 -3.61 -1.99
C THR A 196 -15.55 -3.43 -0.48
N ILE A 197 -15.73 -2.22 0.04
CA ILE A 197 -15.62 -1.91 1.47
C ILE A 197 -16.76 -2.56 2.25
N GLN A 198 -18.00 -2.47 1.77
CA GLN A 198 -19.15 -3.12 2.41
C GLN A 198 -18.97 -4.63 2.50
N ASN A 199 -18.53 -5.26 1.41
CA ASN A 199 -18.24 -6.69 1.39
C ASN A 199 -17.16 -7.09 2.40
N PHE A 200 -16.13 -6.24 2.59
CA PHE A 200 -15.10 -6.48 3.60
C PHE A 200 -15.64 -6.34 5.03
N TRP A 201 -16.46 -5.32 5.30
CA TRP A 201 -17.04 -5.10 6.63
C TRP A 201 -18.03 -6.18 7.08
N ASN A 202 -18.54 -7.02 6.16
CA ASN A 202 -19.36 -8.17 6.51
C ASN A 202 -18.54 -9.29 7.21
N ASN A 203 -17.21 -9.34 7.04
CA ASN A 203 -16.35 -10.32 7.71
C ASN A 203 -14.91 -9.79 7.95
N PRO A 204 -14.74 -8.77 8.82
CA PRO A 204 -13.47 -8.11 9.06
C PRO A 204 -12.70 -8.86 10.16
N GLN A 205 -12.19 -10.04 9.84
CA GLN A 205 -11.41 -10.83 10.80
C GLN A 205 -9.92 -10.58 10.61
N ILE A 206 -9.18 -10.41 11.71
CA ILE A 206 -7.72 -10.42 11.69
C ILE A 206 -7.28 -11.76 11.09
N PRO A 207 -6.32 -11.79 10.16
CA PRO A 207 -5.78 -13.06 9.68
C PRO A 207 -5.29 -13.88 10.89
N VAL A 208 -5.76 -15.12 11.02
CA VAL A 208 -5.04 -16.10 11.84
C VAL A 208 -3.72 -16.32 11.11
N ASP A 209 -2.61 -16.30 11.84
CA ASP A 209 -1.26 -16.57 11.35
C ASP A 209 -1.23 -17.96 10.68
N ASP A 210 -1.53 -17.99 9.38
CA ASP A 210 -1.37 -19.17 8.54
C ASP A 210 0.12 -19.22 8.19
N ARG A 211 0.90 -19.86 9.06
CA ARG A 211 2.33 -20.10 8.87
C ARG A 211 2.53 -21.05 7.69
N GLY A 212 2.47 -20.44 6.53
CA GLY A 212 2.64 -21.02 5.22
C GLY A 212 2.79 -19.91 4.19
N THR A 213 3.67 -18.93 4.43
CA THR A 213 3.94 -17.87 3.46
C THR A 213 4.36 -18.50 2.14
N ASP A 214 3.52 -18.34 1.11
CA ASP A 214 3.78 -18.90 -0.21
C ASP A 214 5.19 -18.56 -0.67
N PHE A 215 5.81 -19.48 -1.43
CA PHE A 215 7.20 -19.34 -1.85
C PHE A 215 7.45 -18.03 -2.60
N SER A 216 6.49 -17.59 -3.44
CA SER A 216 6.61 -16.30 -4.13
C SER A 216 6.67 -15.13 -3.17
N THR A 217 5.84 -15.11 -2.12
CA THR A 217 5.84 -14.07 -1.08
C THR A 217 7.17 -14.01 -0.34
N ARG A 218 7.78 -15.16 -0.02
CA ARG A 218 9.12 -15.20 0.61
C ARG A 218 10.20 -14.60 -0.29
N LEU A 219 10.19 -14.91 -1.58
CA LEU A 219 11.11 -14.30 -2.54
C LEU A 219 10.92 -12.79 -2.65
N ILE A 220 9.66 -12.33 -2.72
CA ILE A 220 9.32 -10.90 -2.77
C ILE A 220 9.81 -10.18 -1.52
N GLN A 221 9.60 -10.76 -0.33
CA GLN A 221 10.07 -10.21 0.93
C GLN A 221 11.60 -10.09 0.94
N GLN A 222 12.34 -11.13 0.52
CA GLN A 222 13.80 -11.06 0.42
C GLN A 222 14.28 -9.98 -0.55
N LEU A 223 13.65 -9.84 -1.72
CA LEU A 223 13.99 -8.78 -2.66
C LEU A 223 13.71 -7.38 -2.10
N ARG A 224 12.61 -7.19 -1.37
CA ARG A 224 12.25 -5.92 -0.75
C ARG A 224 13.21 -5.46 0.36
N LEU A 225 14.04 -6.37 0.89
CA LEU A 225 15.09 -6.02 1.86
C LEU A 225 16.35 -5.44 1.20
N VAL A 226 16.45 -5.45 -0.13
CA VAL A 226 17.58 -4.84 -0.85
C VAL A 226 17.56 -3.33 -0.61
N PRO A 227 18.65 -2.72 -0.09
CA PRO A 227 18.73 -1.28 0.11
C PRO A 227 18.42 -0.51 -1.18
N GLY A 228 17.55 0.49 -1.09
CA GLY A 228 17.18 1.35 -2.22
C GLY A 228 16.37 0.66 -3.31
N ILE A 229 15.75 -0.49 -3.03
CA ILE A 229 14.79 -1.10 -3.95
C ILE A 229 13.48 -0.31 -3.95
N THR A 230 12.99 -0.05 -5.15
CA THR A 230 11.73 0.62 -5.41
C THR A 230 10.83 -0.33 -6.19
N ASP A 231 9.58 -0.50 -5.75
CA ASP A 231 8.61 -1.30 -6.47
C ASP A 231 8.36 -0.73 -7.88
N ALA A 232 8.37 -1.61 -8.87
CA ALA A 232 8.32 -1.26 -10.28
C ALA A 232 6.95 -1.56 -10.90
N HIS A 233 6.62 -0.81 -11.95
CA HIS A 233 5.54 -1.21 -12.84
C HIS A 233 5.90 -2.51 -13.57
N ARG A 234 4.93 -3.42 -13.76
CA ARG A 234 5.14 -4.68 -14.48
C ARG A 234 5.34 -4.55 -15.99
N ARG A 235 5.39 -3.32 -16.53
CA ARG A 235 5.37 -3.09 -17.99
C ARG A 235 6.62 -3.65 -18.63
N ASP A 236 7.74 -3.65 -17.93
CA ASP A 236 9.00 -4.14 -18.47
C ASP A 236 9.23 -5.64 -18.22
N PHE A 237 8.24 -6.33 -17.65
CA PHE A 237 8.32 -7.77 -17.39
C PHE A 237 8.59 -8.57 -18.68
N TYR A 238 7.98 -8.19 -19.80
CA TYR A 238 8.17 -8.89 -21.08
C TYR A 238 9.58 -8.72 -21.66
N HIS A 239 10.31 -7.67 -21.27
CA HIS A 239 11.72 -7.49 -21.65
C HIS A 239 12.69 -8.29 -20.78
N SER A 240 12.23 -8.77 -19.62
CA SER A 240 13.07 -9.46 -18.66
C SER A 240 13.42 -10.88 -19.09
N ARG A 241 14.63 -11.32 -18.75
CA ARG A 241 15.12 -12.68 -19.01
C ARG A 241 15.10 -13.49 -17.73
N VAL A 242 14.71 -14.76 -17.84
CA VAL A 242 14.75 -15.68 -16.70
C VAL A 242 16.20 -15.83 -16.24
N TYR A 243 16.45 -15.54 -14.97
CA TYR A 243 17.73 -15.71 -14.30
C TYR A 243 17.75 -16.98 -13.46
N ILE A 244 16.66 -17.24 -12.72
CA ILE A 244 16.45 -18.46 -11.93
C ILE A 244 15.06 -19.00 -12.26
N ARG A 245 14.96 -20.32 -12.41
CA ARG A 245 13.70 -21.05 -12.53
C ARG A 245 13.62 -22.09 -11.42
N PHE A 246 12.53 -22.05 -10.65
CA PHE A 246 12.27 -23.00 -9.58
C PHE A 246 11.35 -24.14 -10.06
N HIS A 247 11.39 -25.29 -9.39
CA HIS A 247 10.61 -26.49 -9.75
C HIS A 247 9.10 -26.27 -9.78
N ASN A 248 8.59 -25.36 -8.94
CA ASN A 248 7.18 -24.96 -8.94
C ASN A 248 6.81 -23.97 -10.07
N GLY A 249 7.74 -23.70 -10.99
CA GLY A 249 7.55 -22.81 -12.13
C GLY A 249 7.67 -21.32 -11.80
N ILE A 250 7.91 -20.94 -10.55
CA ILE A 250 8.26 -19.56 -10.19
C ILE A 250 9.61 -19.21 -10.84
N THR A 251 9.75 -17.96 -11.30
CA THR A 251 10.99 -17.46 -11.90
C THR A 251 11.42 -16.14 -11.28
N ILE A 252 12.73 -15.98 -11.08
CA ILE A 252 13.34 -14.66 -10.92
C ILE A 252 13.86 -14.24 -12.29
N ARG A 253 13.47 -13.05 -12.71
CA ARG A 253 13.83 -12.48 -14.01
C ARG A 253 14.55 -11.16 -13.81
N THR A 254 15.53 -10.88 -14.65
CA THR A 254 16.28 -9.62 -14.60
C THR A 254 16.18 -8.88 -15.92
N TRP A 255 16.23 -7.55 -15.83
CA TRP A 255 16.26 -6.67 -16.99
C TRP A 255 17.11 -5.44 -16.68
N ARG A 256 17.77 -4.90 -17.70
CA ARG A 256 18.38 -3.58 -17.63
C ARG A 256 17.71 -2.71 -18.66
N ASN A 257 17.16 -1.59 -18.21
CA ASN A 257 16.56 -0.63 -19.11
C ASN A 257 17.66 0.11 -19.92
N PRO A 258 17.30 0.92 -20.93
CA PRO A 258 18.27 1.68 -21.71
C PRO A 258 19.18 2.61 -20.90
N LEU A 259 18.74 3.04 -19.71
CA LEU A 259 19.53 3.85 -18.75
C LEU A 259 20.40 3.00 -17.81
N GLN A 260 20.56 1.71 -18.09
CA GLN A 260 21.33 0.75 -17.28
C GLN A 260 20.81 0.58 -15.84
N VAL A 261 19.55 0.92 -15.58
CA VAL A 261 18.90 0.69 -14.29
C VAL A 261 18.48 -0.77 -14.18
N GLU A 262 18.91 -1.45 -13.12
CA GLU A 262 18.65 -2.87 -12.92
C GLU A 262 17.25 -3.09 -12.35
N HIS A 263 16.51 -3.98 -13.01
CA HIS A 263 15.19 -4.42 -12.62
C HIS A 263 15.22 -5.92 -12.32
N VAL A 264 14.41 -6.30 -11.34
CA VAL A 264 14.12 -7.68 -10.96
C VAL A 264 12.62 -7.90 -10.97
N PHE A 265 12.20 -9.08 -11.42
CA PHE A 265 10.81 -9.49 -11.41
C PHE A 265 10.65 -10.90 -10.87
N ILE A 266 9.51 -11.17 -10.24
CA ILE A 266 9.02 -12.52 -9.95
C ILE A 266 7.90 -12.86 -10.91
N GLY A 267 8.03 -13.97 -11.62
CA GLY A 267 6.98 -14.51 -12.50
C GLY A 267 6.46 -15.86 -12.01
N ASN A 268 5.19 -16.18 -12.28
CA ASN A 268 4.63 -17.51 -12.03
C ASN A 268 4.72 -18.44 -13.25
N ASN A 269 4.26 -19.68 -13.08
CA ASN A 269 4.22 -20.72 -14.12
C ASN A 269 3.29 -20.37 -15.30
N GLU A 270 2.27 -19.53 -15.07
CA GLU A 270 1.37 -18.99 -16.09
C GLU A 270 1.98 -17.82 -16.88
N GLY A 271 3.21 -17.41 -16.55
CA GLY A 271 3.88 -16.29 -17.21
C GLY A 271 3.39 -14.92 -16.74
N GLN A 272 2.66 -14.83 -15.64
CA GLN A 272 2.22 -13.58 -15.04
C GLN A 272 3.30 -12.99 -14.13
N CYS A 273 3.40 -11.66 -14.10
CA CYS A 273 4.28 -10.93 -13.19
C CYS A 273 3.63 -10.81 -11.81
N LEU A 274 4.25 -11.44 -10.80
CA LEU A 274 3.82 -11.37 -9.40
C LEU A 274 4.41 -10.16 -8.66
N TYR A 275 5.61 -9.71 -9.05
CA TYR A 275 6.32 -8.59 -8.46
C TYR A 275 7.32 -8.00 -9.45
N GLY A 276 7.53 -6.68 -9.36
CA GLY A 276 8.63 -5.99 -10.02
C GLY A 276 9.28 -5.00 -9.07
N GLY A 277 10.61 -4.87 -9.15
CA GLY A 277 11.37 -3.88 -8.42
C GLY A 277 12.60 -3.43 -9.21
N PHE A 278 13.12 -2.27 -8.88
CA PHE A 278 14.36 -1.74 -9.45
C PHE A 278 15.21 -1.07 -8.39
N VAL A 279 16.51 -0.94 -8.66
CA VAL A 279 17.45 -0.22 -7.80
C VAL A 279 18.22 0.82 -8.62
N GLY A 280 18.52 1.96 -8.00
CA GLY A 280 19.47 2.91 -8.56
C GLY A 280 20.88 2.32 -8.67
N TRP A 281 21.76 2.94 -9.46
CA TRP A 281 23.11 2.42 -9.74
C TRP A 281 23.93 2.12 -8.47
N LEU A 282 23.76 2.93 -7.42
CA LEU A 282 24.43 2.76 -6.13
C LEU A 282 24.15 1.41 -5.48
N HIS A 283 22.98 0.82 -5.73
CA HIS A 283 22.51 -0.40 -5.06
C HIS A 283 22.45 -1.62 -5.99
N ALA A 284 22.90 -1.49 -7.24
CA ALA A 284 22.88 -2.56 -8.25
C ALA A 284 23.63 -3.82 -7.76
N ASP A 285 24.83 -3.66 -7.19
CA ASP A 285 25.59 -4.81 -6.70
C ASP A 285 24.91 -5.51 -5.51
N GLY A 286 24.19 -4.76 -4.67
CA GLY A 286 23.38 -5.32 -3.59
C GLY A 286 22.23 -6.18 -4.11
N LEU A 287 21.55 -5.73 -5.17
CA LEU A 287 20.50 -6.51 -5.83
C LEU A 287 21.06 -7.80 -6.44
N ARG A 288 22.17 -7.72 -7.20
CA ARG A 288 22.81 -8.89 -7.81
C ARG A 288 23.23 -9.91 -6.76
N LYS A 289 23.87 -9.45 -5.68
CA LYS A 289 24.27 -10.32 -4.56
C LYS A 289 23.07 -11.02 -3.94
N THR A 290 21.98 -10.29 -3.70
CA THR A 290 20.76 -10.86 -3.13
C THR A 290 20.16 -11.96 -4.03
N ILE A 291 20.13 -11.74 -5.34
CA ILE A 291 19.66 -12.77 -6.30
C ILE A 291 20.57 -14.01 -6.28
N GLU A 292 21.88 -13.83 -6.20
CA GLU A 292 22.83 -14.95 -6.06
C GLU A 292 22.66 -15.70 -4.74
N ASP A 293 22.42 -14.99 -3.64
CA ASP A 293 22.20 -15.59 -2.33
C ASP A 293 20.89 -16.39 -2.31
N ILE A 294 19.82 -15.88 -2.94
CA ILE A 294 18.57 -16.63 -3.16
C ILE A 294 18.84 -17.91 -3.95
N LYS A 295 19.61 -17.82 -5.04
CA LYS A 295 19.96 -18.98 -5.87
C LYS A 295 20.70 -20.07 -5.08
N LYS A 296 21.63 -19.68 -4.21
CA LYS A 296 22.36 -20.60 -3.33
C LYS A 296 21.45 -21.20 -2.26
N GLN A 297 20.64 -20.35 -1.61
CA GLN A 297 19.74 -20.76 -0.53
C GLN A 297 18.72 -21.80 -1.01
N TYR A 298 18.19 -21.63 -2.22
CA TYR A 298 17.16 -22.50 -2.78
C TYR A 298 17.69 -23.35 -3.95
N HIS A 299 18.98 -23.71 -3.91
CA HIS A 299 19.62 -24.50 -4.96
C HIS A 299 18.85 -25.78 -5.29
N ASP A 300 18.38 -26.50 -4.26
CA ASP A 300 17.66 -27.77 -4.43
C ASP A 300 16.24 -27.59 -5.00
N LEU A 301 15.74 -26.35 -5.00
CA LEU A 301 14.48 -25.99 -5.65
C LEU A 301 14.68 -25.43 -7.05
N CYS A 302 15.92 -25.21 -7.49
CA CYS A 302 16.22 -24.71 -8.83
C CYS A 302 16.14 -25.84 -9.85
N SER A 303 15.44 -25.60 -10.96
CA SER A 303 15.45 -26.52 -12.09
C SER A 303 16.83 -26.56 -12.73
N ALA A 304 17.28 -27.75 -13.16
CA ALA A 304 18.49 -27.89 -13.96
C ALA A 304 18.45 -26.97 -15.19
N LYS A 305 19.60 -26.38 -15.56
CA LYS A 305 19.72 -25.40 -16.64
C LYS A 305 18.98 -25.87 -17.90
N VAL A 306 17.96 -25.12 -18.30
CA VAL A 306 17.43 -25.20 -19.67
C VAL A 306 18.47 -24.53 -20.56
N HIS A 307 19.13 -25.32 -21.40
CA HIS A 307 20.06 -24.86 -22.43
C HIS A 307 19.37 -23.98 -23.47
#